data_AF-A0A946FHM5-F1
#
_entry.id   AF-A0A946FHM5-F1
#
_cell.length_a   1.000
_cell.length_b   1.000
_cell.length_c   1.000
_cell.angle_alpha   90.00
_cell.angle_beta   90.00
_cell.angle_gamma   90.00
#
_symmetry.space_group_name_H-M   'P 1'
#
loop_
_entity.id
_entity.type
_entity.pdbx_description
1 polymer ?
#
loop_
_entity_poly.entity_id
_entity_poly.type
_entity_poly.pdbx_seq_one_letter_code
_entity_poly.pdbx_strand_id
1 'polypeptide(L)'
;MSQVTLYTYVKARAGTSFPKMFENADFLTSLTISRWHIFSASVCDLSLFAAAQFRKSDHADDPTCAAISIELGSNILKSVEQTDVDPKVFTAMIKQLKTRAKTADYSTHAKGDGLFSHSSDAFMTWAPVVDEFKELDEEIMRNSMHLRWIGIRREMANRLDTDRTFSNWIEQKNQTRFTG
;
A
#
# COMPACT_ATOMS: atom_id res chain seq x y z
N MET A 1 -0.17 2.58 9.49
CA MET A 1 -0.16 3.91 8.84
C MET A 1 -1.56 4.29 8.36
N SER A 2 -2.17 3.50 7.46
CA SER A 2 -3.51 3.75 6.89
C SER A 2 -4.59 4.06 7.93
N GLN A 3 -4.71 3.24 8.98
CA GLN A 3 -5.71 3.45 10.04
C GLN A 3 -5.45 4.74 10.84
N VAL A 4 -4.23 4.95 11.35
CA VAL A 4 -3.93 6.14 12.17
C VAL A 4 -4.21 7.43 11.40
N THR A 5 -3.79 7.54 10.13
CA THR A 5 -4.04 8.73 9.31
C THR A 5 -5.54 8.95 9.10
N LEU A 6 -6.29 7.89 8.75
CA LEU A 6 -7.73 7.96 8.50
C LEU A 6 -8.51 8.42 9.73
N TYR A 7 -8.27 7.80 10.89
CA TYR A 7 -8.95 8.16 12.13
C TYR A 7 -8.58 9.57 12.60
N THR A 8 -7.32 9.99 12.42
CA THR A 8 -6.90 11.36 12.77
C THR A 8 -7.62 12.39 11.90
N TYR A 9 -7.75 12.11 10.60
CA TYR A 9 -8.42 13.01 9.66
C TYR A 9 -9.92 13.14 9.96
N VAL A 10 -10.60 12.00 10.11
CA VAL A 10 -12.01 11.97 10.51
C VAL A 10 -12.21 12.71 11.83
N LYS A 11 -11.36 12.47 12.84
CA LYS A 11 -11.45 13.15 14.14
C LYS A 11 -11.29 14.67 14.00
N ALA A 12 -10.36 15.13 13.18
CA ALA A 12 -10.14 16.55 12.95
C ALA A 12 -11.38 17.22 12.32
N ARG A 13 -12.06 16.56 11.38
CA ARG A 13 -13.27 17.10 10.73
C ARG A 13 -14.56 16.93 11.55
N ALA A 14 -14.69 15.83 12.28
CA ALA A 14 -15.86 15.56 13.11
C ALA A 14 -15.88 16.39 14.41
N GLY A 15 -14.72 16.84 14.89
CA GLY A 15 -14.60 17.63 16.12
C GLY A 15 -15.27 16.94 17.32
N THR A 16 -16.12 17.67 18.04
CA THR A 16 -16.84 17.16 19.21
C THR A 16 -17.88 16.09 18.89
N SER A 17 -18.28 15.95 17.61
CA SER A 17 -19.23 14.94 17.17
C SER A 17 -18.58 13.58 16.91
N PHE A 18 -17.23 13.51 16.91
CA PHE A 18 -16.49 12.29 16.62
C PHE A 18 -16.96 11.06 17.41
N PRO A 19 -17.20 11.12 18.75
CA PRO A 19 -17.68 9.95 19.49
C PRO A 19 -19.06 9.47 19.02
N LYS A 20 -19.97 10.40 18.73
CA LYS A 20 -21.35 10.09 18.31
C LYS A 20 -21.40 9.43 16.93
N MET A 21 -20.43 9.69 16.06
CA MET A 21 -20.37 9.06 14.74
C MET A 21 -20.15 7.54 14.83
N PHE A 22 -19.53 7.04 15.89
CA PHE A 22 -19.35 5.59 16.10
C PHE A 22 -20.64 4.87 16.54
N GLU A 23 -21.72 5.60 16.80
CA GLU A 23 -23.05 5.03 17.00
C GLU A 23 -23.80 4.85 15.66
N ASN A 24 -23.28 5.41 14.57
CA ASN A 24 -23.87 5.33 13.23
C ASN A 24 -23.28 4.15 12.43
N ALA A 25 -24.11 3.15 12.15
CA ALA A 25 -23.71 1.94 11.43
C ALA A 25 -23.23 2.20 9.98
N ASP A 26 -23.83 3.16 9.28
CA ASP A 26 -23.43 3.52 7.91
C ASP A 26 -22.04 4.18 7.90
N PHE A 27 -21.77 5.02 8.90
CA PHE A 27 -20.45 5.62 9.08
C PHE A 27 -19.39 4.54 9.40
N LEU A 28 -19.68 3.61 10.30
CA LEU A 28 -18.78 2.50 10.62
C LEU A 28 -18.51 1.60 9.40
N THR A 29 -19.54 1.34 8.59
CA THR A 29 -19.42 0.60 7.33
C THR A 29 -18.51 1.34 6.35
N SER A 30 -18.73 2.65 6.17
CA SER A 30 -17.89 3.50 5.32
C SER A 30 -16.43 3.47 5.78
N LEU A 31 -16.18 3.65 7.08
CA LEU A 31 -14.83 3.62 7.66
C LEU A 31 -14.12 2.28 7.43
N THR A 32 -14.87 1.18 7.50
CA THR A 32 -14.37 -0.17 7.24
C THR A 32 -13.96 -0.34 5.78
N ILE A 33 -14.81 0.09 4.84
CA ILE A 33 -14.50 0.09 3.41
C ILE A 33 -13.25 0.95 3.13
N SER A 34 -13.21 2.18 3.65
CA SER A 34 -12.06 3.09 3.48
C SER A 34 -10.76 2.45 3.94
N ARG A 35 -10.77 1.81 5.11
CA ARG A 35 -9.60 1.14 5.67
C ARG A 35 -9.04 0.11 4.70
N TRP A 36 -9.88 -0.70 4.06
CA TRP A 36 -9.44 -1.75 3.17
C TRP A 36 -8.90 -1.25 1.83
N HIS A 37 -9.51 -0.20 1.27
CA HIS A 37 -8.98 0.45 0.07
C HIS A 37 -7.59 1.07 0.33
N ILE A 38 -7.44 1.80 1.43
CA ILE A 38 -6.18 2.45 1.78
C ILE A 38 -5.11 1.41 2.15
N PHE A 39 -5.48 0.39 2.93
CA PHE A 39 -4.58 -0.70 3.29
C PHE A 39 -4.06 -1.42 2.04
N SER A 40 -4.95 -1.84 1.15
CA SER A 40 -4.56 -2.62 -0.02
C SER A 40 -3.70 -1.81 -1.01
N ALA A 41 -4.02 -0.53 -1.23
CA ALA A 41 -3.17 0.38 -2.00
C ALA A 41 -1.78 0.57 -1.36
N SER A 42 -1.73 0.67 -0.02
CA SER A 42 -0.47 0.79 0.74
C SER A 42 0.41 -0.46 0.60
N VAL A 43 -0.19 -1.66 0.59
CA VAL A 43 0.53 -2.91 0.35
C VAL A 43 1.17 -2.91 -1.05
N CYS A 44 0.43 -2.46 -2.07
CA CYS A 44 0.95 -2.39 -3.42
C CYS A 44 2.13 -1.41 -3.56
N ASP A 45 2.01 -0.21 -3.00
CA ASP A 45 3.10 0.77 -3.01
C ASP A 45 4.34 0.26 -2.30
N LEU A 46 4.16 -0.37 -1.13
CA LEU A 46 5.27 -0.94 -0.37
C LEU A 46 5.91 -2.13 -1.10
N SER A 47 5.12 -2.95 -1.80
CA SER A 47 5.64 -4.09 -2.57
C SER A 47 6.48 -3.65 -3.75
N LEU A 48 6.08 -2.58 -4.45
CA LEU A 48 6.88 -1.97 -5.50
C LEU A 48 8.18 -1.36 -4.94
N PHE A 49 8.09 -0.68 -3.79
CA PHE A 49 9.27 -0.13 -3.13
C PHE A 49 10.26 -1.21 -2.68
N ALA A 50 9.76 -2.33 -2.14
CA ALA A 50 10.55 -3.49 -1.75
C ALA A 50 11.33 -4.04 -2.95
N ALA A 51 10.62 -4.27 -4.05
CA ALA A 51 11.22 -4.76 -5.30
C ALA A 51 12.31 -3.82 -5.82
N ALA A 52 12.07 -2.51 -5.76
CA ALA A 52 13.03 -1.50 -6.16
C ALA A 52 14.34 -1.53 -5.34
N GLN A 53 14.32 -2.00 -4.08
CA GLN A 53 15.57 -2.16 -3.31
C GLN A 53 16.46 -3.28 -3.86
N PHE A 54 15.89 -4.35 -4.42
CA PHE A 54 16.67 -5.39 -5.11
C PHE A 54 17.28 -4.86 -6.41
N ARG A 55 16.55 -4.00 -7.14
CA ARG A 55 17.11 -3.31 -8.32
C ARG A 55 18.30 -2.43 -7.95
N LYS A 56 18.15 -1.63 -6.89
CA LYS A 56 19.19 -0.72 -6.38
C LYS A 56 20.46 -1.46 -5.95
N SER A 57 20.30 -2.68 -5.43
CA SER A 57 21.42 -3.53 -4.97
C SER A 57 21.95 -4.46 -6.08
N ASP A 58 21.50 -4.24 -7.33
CA ASP A 58 21.89 -5.00 -8.53
C ASP A 58 21.63 -6.51 -8.47
N HIS A 59 20.69 -6.96 -7.62
CA HIS A 59 20.29 -8.37 -7.55
C HIS A 59 19.24 -8.75 -8.60
N ALA A 60 18.42 -7.80 -9.03
CA ALA A 60 17.26 -8.04 -9.87
C ALA A 60 17.15 -7.01 -10.99
N ASP A 61 16.81 -7.45 -12.20
CA ASP A 61 16.38 -6.58 -13.29
C ASP A 61 14.89 -6.17 -13.14
N ASP A 62 14.42 -5.27 -13.99
CA ASP A 62 13.04 -4.74 -13.91
C ASP A 62 11.96 -5.85 -14.06
N PRO A 63 12.08 -6.83 -14.99
CA PRO A 63 11.17 -7.98 -15.04
C PRO A 63 11.15 -8.80 -13.73
N THR A 64 12.31 -9.05 -13.13
CA THR A 64 12.40 -9.78 -11.86
C THR A 64 11.79 -8.97 -10.72
N CYS A 65 12.02 -7.65 -10.67
CA CYS A 65 11.39 -6.75 -9.70
C CYS A 65 9.86 -6.72 -9.86
N ALA A 66 9.35 -6.76 -11.10
CA ALA A 66 7.93 -6.87 -11.37
C ALA A 66 7.35 -8.19 -10.84
N ALA A 67 8.04 -9.31 -11.05
CA ALA A 67 7.62 -10.60 -10.50
C ALA A 67 7.59 -10.60 -8.97
N ILE A 68 8.66 -10.11 -8.32
CA ILE A 68 8.77 -10.02 -6.86
C ILE A 68 7.66 -9.13 -6.28
N SER A 69 7.45 -7.93 -6.82
CA SER A 69 6.43 -7.00 -6.29
C SER A 69 5.02 -7.58 -6.41
N ILE A 70 4.69 -8.21 -7.55
CA ILE A 70 3.39 -8.85 -7.77
C ILE A 70 3.19 -10.00 -6.79
N GLU A 71 4.19 -10.86 -6.62
CA GLU A 71 4.12 -12.00 -5.70
C GLU A 71 3.96 -11.54 -4.26
N LEU A 72 4.82 -10.64 -3.79
CA LEU A 72 4.77 -10.09 -2.44
C LEU A 72 3.41 -9.47 -2.13
N GLY A 73 2.96 -8.54 -2.97
CA GLY A 73 1.69 -7.85 -2.75
C GLY A 73 0.49 -8.78 -2.86
N SER A 74 0.49 -9.70 -3.83
CA SER A 74 -0.60 -10.68 -3.99
C SER A 74 -0.66 -11.65 -2.82
N ASN A 75 0.47 -12.14 -2.32
CA ASN A 75 0.53 -13.08 -1.21
C ASN A 75 0.06 -12.41 0.08
N ILE A 76 0.52 -11.18 0.37
CA ILE A 76 0.03 -10.41 1.51
C ILE A 76 -1.49 -10.24 1.42
N LEU A 77 -2.01 -9.72 0.31
CA LEU A 77 -3.45 -9.46 0.17
C LEU A 77 -4.30 -10.73 0.23
N LYS A 78 -3.82 -11.86 -0.30
CA LYS A 78 -4.53 -13.15 -0.21
C LYS A 78 -4.46 -13.78 1.18
N SER A 79 -3.41 -13.50 1.96
CA SER A 79 -3.24 -14.03 3.31
C SER A 79 -4.08 -13.31 4.37
N VAL A 80 -4.60 -12.13 4.04
CA VAL A 80 -5.44 -11.34 4.94
C VAL A 80 -6.83 -11.96 5.00
N GLU A 81 -7.17 -12.55 6.15
CA GLU A 81 -8.53 -12.96 6.48
C GLU A 81 -9.38 -11.72 6.77
N GLN A 82 -10.43 -11.52 5.96
CA GLN A 82 -11.39 -10.44 6.13
C GLN A 82 -12.75 -10.87 5.62
N THR A 83 -13.82 -10.36 6.26
CA THR A 83 -15.22 -10.63 5.88
C THR A 83 -16.05 -9.36 5.76
N ASP A 84 -15.43 -8.20 5.94
CA ASP A 84 -16.06 -6.90 6.11
C ASP A 84 -15.79 -5.96 4.91
N VAL A 85 -15.26 -6.48 3.80
CA VAL A 85 -15.26 -5.85 2.47
C VAL A 85 -15.49 -6.86 1.35
N ASP A 86 -16.06 -6.41 0.24
CA ASP A 86 -16.21 -7.22 -0.97
C ASP A 86 -14.83 -7.77 -1.41
N PRO A 87 -14.65 -9.09 -1.57
CA PRO A 87 -13.41 -9.71 -2.06
C PRO A 87 -12.90 -9.14 -3.39
N LYS A 88 -13.77 -8.51 -4.18
CA LYS A 88 -13.40 -7.78 -5.41
C LYS A 88 -12.46 -6.61 -5.15
N VAL A 89 -12.46 -6.00 -3.96
CA VAL A 89 -11.55 -4.90 -3.62
C VAL A 89 -10.09 -5.37 -3.71
N PHE A 90 -9.76 -6.50 -3.08
CA PHE A 90 -8.40 -7.05 -3.15
C PHE A 90 -8.08 -7.60 -4.54
N THR A 91 -9.04 -8.23 -5.20
CA THR A 91 -8.85 -8.73 -6.57
C THR A 91 -8.54 -7.60 -7.56
N ALA A 92 -9.28 -6.49 -7.47
CA ALA A 92 -9.05 -5.29 -8.29
C ALA A 92 -7.70 -4.65 -7.96
N MET A 93 -7.34 -4.57 -6.69
CA MET A 93 -6.05 -4.02 -6.26
C MET A 93 -4.86 -4.86 -6.76
N ILE A 94 -4.95 -6.19 -6.68
CA ILE A 94 -3.94 -7.09 -7.26
C ILE A 94 -3.82 -6.89 -8.78
N LYS A 95 -4.93 -6.67 -9.48
CA LYS A 95 -4.91 -6.35 -10.92
C LYS A 95 -4.18 -5.02 -11.18
N GLN A 96 -4.44 -3.99 -10.38
CA GLN A 96 -3.74 -2.70 -10.48
C GLN A 96 -2.24 -2.83 -10.19
N LEU A 97 -1.86 -3.58 -9.15
CA LEU A 97 -0.45 -3.89 -8.86
C LEU A 97 0.24 -4.53 -10.07
N LYS A 98 -0.39 -5.53 -10.69
CA LYS A 98 0.15 -6.19 -11.90
C LYS A 98 0.36 -5.22 -13.07
N THR A 99 -0.54 -4.27 -13.26
CA THR A 99 -0.38 -3.24 -14.29
C THR A 99 0.79 -2.31 -13.96
N ARG A 100 0.83 -1.79 -12.72
CA ARG A 100 1.86 -0.84 -12.28
C ARG A 100 3.26 -1.47 -12.27
N ALA A 101 3.37 -2.72 -11.85
CA ALA A 101 4.63 -3.44 -11.79
C ALA A 101 5.31 -3.60 -13.16
N LYS A 102 4.54 -3.64 -14.25
CA LYS A 102 5.06 -3.77 -15.62
C LYS A 102 5.71 -2.49 -16.15
N THR A 103 5.30 -1.34 -15.65
CA THR A 103 5.72 -0.02 -16.15
C THR A 103 6.43 0.81 -15.09
N ALA A 104 6.77 0.20 -13.96
CA ALA A 104 7.42 0.86 -12.85
C ALA A 104 8.89 1.14 -13.17
N ASP A 105 9.35 2.37 -12.92
CA ASP A 105 10.77 2.70 -12.95
C ASP A 105 11.40 2.30 -11.61
N TYR A 106 11.85 1.05 -11.51
CA TYR A 106 12.44 0.51 -10.29
C TYR A 106 13.72 1.25 -9.84
N SER A 107 14.43 1.89 -10.77
CA SER A 107 15.65 2.64 -10.45
C SER A 107 15.31 3.93 -9.69
N THR A 108 14.32 4.68 -10.18
CA THR A 108 13.82 5.90 -9.53
C THR A 108 13.03 5.57 -8.25
N HIS A 109 12.18 4.55 -8.33
CA HIS A 109 11.35 4.10 -7.21
C HIS A 109 12.16 3.65 -5.97
N ALA A 110 13.41 3.23 -6.14
CA ALA A 110 14.26 2.86 -5.01
C ALA A 110 14.56 4.04 -4.06
N LYS A 111 14.47 5.29 -4.56
CA LYS A 111 14.54 6.52 -3.77
C LYS A 111 13.19 6.90 -3.14
N GLY A 112 12.12 6.23 -3.55
CA GLY A 112 10.73 6.48 -3.19
C GLY A 112 10.02 7.49 -4.07
N ASP A 113 10.72 8.09 -5.03
CA ASP A 113 10.15 9.04 -5.99
C ASP A 113 9.13 8.30 -6.88
N GLY A 114 7.99 8.94 -7.18
CA GLY A 114 6.94 8.34 -8.02
C GLY A 114 6.13 7.19 -7.38
N LEU A 115 6.55 6.68 -6.22
CA LEU A 115 5.78 5.72 -5.42
C LEU A 115 4.92 6.40 -4.37
N PHE A 116 4.02 5.62 -3.75
CA PHE A 116 3.17 6.04 -2.63
C PHE A 116 2.06 7.06 -2.96
N SER A 117 1.98 7.51 -4.22
CA SER A 117 0.85 8.30 -4.73
C SER A 117 -0.45 7.50 -4.70
N HIS A 118 -0.41 6.21 -5.04
CA HIS A 118 -1.63 5.40 -5.13
C HIS A 118 -2.33 5.19 -3.78
N SER A 119 -1.58 4.95 -2.70
CA SER A 119 -2.13 4.91 -1.34
C SER A 119 -2.63 6.28 -0.88
N SER A 120 -2.02 7.37 -1.34
CA SER A 120 -2.52 8.73 -1.10
C SER A 120 -3.81 9.02 -1.88
N ASP A 121 -3.92 8.57 -3.12
CA ASP A 121 -5.13 8.69 -3.94
C ASP A 121 -6.26 7.87 -3.33
N ALA A 122 -5.98 6.62 -2.95
CA ALA A 122 -6.94 5.78 -2.25
C ALA A 122 -7.42 6.43 -0.95
N PHE A 123 -6.53 7.12 -0.22
CA PHE A 123 -6.92 7.89 0.95
C PHE A 123 -7.89 9.02 0.61
N MET A 124 -7.56 9.85 -0.38
CA MET A 124 -8.41 10.98 -0.78
C MET A 124 -9.74 10.54 -1.41
N THR A 125 -9.76 9.43 -2.13
CA THR A 125 -11.00 8.88 -2.69
C THR A 125 -11.89 8.34 -1.59
N TRP A 126 -11.35 7.50 -0.71
CA TRP A 126 -12.16 6.65 0.16
C TRP A 126 -12.35 7.17 1.58
N ALA A 127 -11.63 8.20 2.04
CA ALA A 127 -11.86 8.75 3.37
C ALA A 127 -13.36 9.13 3.54
N PRO A 128 -14.02 8.73 4.65
CA PRO A 128 -15.46 8.94 4.86
C PRO A 128 -15.70 10.37 5.37
N VAL A 129 -15.32 11.32 4.53
CA VAL A 129 -15.41 12.76 4.73
C VAL A 129 -16.03 13.32 3.45
N VAL A 130 -16.90 14.32 3.58
CA VAL A 130 -17.57 14.97 2.43
C VAL A 130 -16.55 15.54 1.45
N ASP A 131 -16.89 15.51 0.15
CA ASP A 131 -15.96 15.86 -0.93
C ASP A 131 -15.41 17.28 -0.78
N GLU A 132 -16.23 18.24 -0.34
CA GLU A 132 -15.80 19.63 -0.16
C GLU A 132 -14.66 19.75 0.86
N PHE A 133 -14.68 18.97 1.94
CA PHE A 133 -13.58 18.96 2.91
C PHE A 133 -12.34 18.24 2.38
N LYS A 134 -12.53 17.17 1.59
CA LYS A 134 -11.41 16.46 0.96
C LYS A 134 -10.68 17.34 -0.05
N GLU A 135 -11.41 18.14 -0.82
CA GLU A 135 -10.84 19.13 -1.74
C GLU A 135 -10.04 20.20 -0.99
N LEU A 136 -10.59 20.73 0.10
CA LEU A 136 -9.92 21.75 0.93
C LEU A 136 -8.66 21.22 1.62
N ASP A 137 -8.63 19.95 2.02
CA ASP A 137 -7.52 19.36 2.79
C ASP A 137 -6.52 18.57 1.95
N GLU A 138 -6.74 18.44 0.64
CA GLU A 138 -6.01 17.50 -0.21
C GLU A 138 -4.50 17.66 -0.08
N GLU A 139 -3.99 18.88 -0.19
CA GLU A 139 -2.55 19.17 -0.08
C GLU A 139 -1.99 18.75 1.29
N ILE A 140 -2.67 19.13 2.38
CA ILE A 140 -2.24 18.84 3.75
C ILE A 140 -2.24 17.33 3.99
N MET A 141 -3.27 16.63 3.51
CA MET A 141 -3.39 15.18 3.70
C MET A 141 -2.39 14.41 2.87
N ARG A 142 -2.13 14.82 1.62
CA ARG A 142 -1.08 14.25 0.78
C ARG A 142 0.31 14.44 1.40
N ASN A 143 0.60 15.64 1.91
CA ASN A 143 1.84 15.92 2.62
C ASN A 143 1.99 15.07 3.89
N SER A 144 0.91 14.92 4.67
CA SER A 144 0.88 14.06 5.86
C SER A 144 1.16 12.58 5.52
N MET A 145 0.54 12.06 4.46
CA MET A 145 0.79 10.71 3.95
C MET A 145 2.24 10.54 3.49
N HIS A 146 2.76 11.51 2.73
CA HIS A 146 4.14 11.51 2.27
C HIS A 146 5.14 11.44 3.43
N LEU A 147 4.99 12.30 4.45
CA LEU A 147 5.86 12.32 5.63
C LEU A 147 5.87 10.99 6.38
N ARG A 148 4.70 10.34 6.52
CA ARG A 148 4.61 9.02 7.15
C ARG A 148 5.35 7.94 6.37
N TRP A 149 5.31 8.03 5.04
CA TRP A 149 6.04 7.09 4.19
C TRP A 149 7.56 7.26 4.28
N ILE A 150 8.10 8.46 4.54
CA ILE A 150 9.56 8.67 4.68
C ILE A 150 10.15 7.74 5.75
N GLY A 151 9.53 7.68 6.94
CA GLY A 151 10.01 6.83 8.04
C GLY A 151 9.96 5.35 7.69
N ILE A 152 8.83 4.90 7.14
CA ILE A 152 8.61 3.49 6.76
C ILE A 152 9.59 3.05 5.66
N ARG A 153 9.79 3.87 4.63
CA ARG A 153 10.74 3.59 3.54
C ARG A 153 12.16 3.44 4.06
N ARG A 154 12.57 4.36 4.96
CA ARG A 154 13.89 4.32 5.59
C ARG A 154 14.07 3.06 6.42
N GLU A 155 13.10 2.74 7.28
CA GLU A 155 13.16 1.54 8.12
C GLU A 155 13.21 0.26 7.27
N MET A 156 12.38 0.18 6.23
CA MET A 156 12.36 -0.96 5.32
C MET A 156 13.70 -1.12 4.58
N ALA A 157 14.23 -0.05 3.99
CA ALA A 157 15.51 -0.09 3.30
C ALA A 157 16.67 -0.46 4.23
N ASN A 158 16.61 -0.05 5.50
CA ASN A 158 17.65 -0.37 6.49
C ASN A 158 17.56 -1.82 7.01
N ARG A 159 16.36 -2.41 7.06
CA ARG A 159 16.15 -3.75 7.61
C ARG A 159 16.12 -4.85 6.56
N LEU A 160 15.87 -4.50 5.30
CA LEU A 160 15.85 -5.46 4.21
C LEU A 160 17.29 -5.88 3.88
N ASP A 161 17.64 -7.09 4.28
CA ASP A 161 18.84 -7.79 3.79
C ASP A 161 18.58 -8.28 2.37
N THR A 162 18.97 -7.47 1.38
CA THR A 162 18.64 -7.72 -0.03
C THR A 162 19.34 -8.95 -0.57
N ASP A 163 20.59 -9.21 -0.16
CA ASP A 163 21.35 -10.40 -0.54
C ASP A 163 20.62 -11.66 -0.09
N ARG A 164 20.43 -11.82 1.22
CA ARG A 164 19.85 -13.02 1.81
C ARG A 164 18.41 -13.24 1.33
N THR A 165 17.63 -12.17 1.27
CA THR A 165 16.22 -12.28 0.86
C THR A 165 16.10 -12.69 -0.60
N PHE A 166 16.96 -12.16 -1.47
CA PHE A 166 16.94 -12.51 -2.89
C PHE A 166 17.40 -13.95 -3.13
N SER A 167 18.48 -14.40 -2.47
CA SER A 167 18.94 -15.79 -2.55
C SER A 167 17.85 -16.79 -2.14
N ASN A 168 17.18 -16.55 -1.00
CA ASN A 168 16.07 -17.38 -0.55
C ASN A 168 14.91 -17.43 -1.57
N TRP A 169 14.61 -16.29 -2.19
CA TRP A 169 13.55 -16.21 -3.21
C TRP A 169 13.90 -17.06 -4.45
N ILE A 170 15.14 -16.99 -4.93
CA ILE A 170 15.62 -17.82 -6.06
C ILE A 170 15.56 -19.31 -5.72
N GLU A 171 16.01 -19.70 -4.51
CA GLU A 171 15.94 -21.10 -4.06
C GLU A 171 14.51 -21.63 -4.05
N GLN A 172 13.56 -20.86 -3.52
CA GLN A 172 12.14 -21.21 -3.51
C GLN A 172 11.57 -21.36 -4.93
N LYS A 173 11.96 -20.48 -5.86
CA LYS A 173 11.55 -20.58 -7.27
C LYS A 173 12.09 -21.81 -7.95
N ASN A 174 13.35 -22.16 -7.67
CA ASN A 174 13.95 -23.36 -8.22
C ASN A 174 13.24 -24.61 -7.69
N GLN A 175 12.98 -24.70 -6.38
CA GLN A 175 12.25 -25.84 -5.79
C GLN A 175 10.86 -26.02 -6.41
N THR A 176 10.09 -24.94 -6.54
CA THR A 176 8.73 -25.00 -7.11
C THR A 176 8.72 -25.44 -8.59
N ARG A 177 9.79 -25.15 -9.35
CA ARG A 177 9.93 -25.58 -10.76
C ARG A 177 10.20 -27.08 -10.93
N PHE A 178 10.71 -27.77 -9.91
CA PHE A 178 11.01 -29.20 -9.98
C PHE A 178 9.90 -30.08 -9.36
N THR A 179 8.92 -29.48 -8.68
CA THR A 179 7.84 -30.20 -7.99
C THR A 179 6.45 -30.00 -8.61
N GLY A 180 6.31 -29.24 -9.70
CA GLY A 180 5.05 -28.99 -10.42
C GLY A 180 5.15 -29.35 -11.88
#